data_AF-A0A382UK01-F1
#
_entry.id   AF-A0A382UK01-F1
#
_cell.length_a   1.000
_cell.length_b   1.000
_cell.length_c   1.000
_cell.angle_alpha   90.00
_cell.angle_beta   90.00
_cell.angle_gamma   90.00
#
_symmetry.space_group_name_H-M   'P 1'
#
loop_
_entity.id
_entity.type
_entity.pdbx_description
1 polymer ?
#
loop_
_entity_poly.entity_id
_entity_poly.type
_entity_poly.pdbx_seq_one_letter_code
_entity_poly.pdbx_strand_id
1 'polypeptide(L)'
;AETEKYAHVTFFFSGGQEMAYAREDRLLISSPGVLTYDLQPEMSAPEVTDRLLDCIKADKYDLIICNFANGDMVGHTGIMAAAIRAVECLDDCLGKIIEATRSKNAHCLITADHGNVEQMLDHHSGQAHTAHTSEQVPLIYVGQKNLHLAENGRLCDVAPTLLDIMDLPVPDEMTGRSLISGSTEKLTG
;
A
#
# COMPACT_ATOMS: atom_id res chain seq x y z
N ALA A 1 -8.85 -0.09 5.05
CA ALA A 1 -9.10 -0.36 3.61
C ALA A 1 -10.59 -0.28 3.34
N GLU A 2 -11.00 -0.18 2.08
CA GLU A 2 -12.39 -0.38 1.70
C GLU A 2 -12.77 -1.87 1.58
N THR A 3 -14.06 -2.17 1.44
CA THR A 3 -14.64 -3.53 1.49
C THR A 3 -13.88 -4.54 0.65
N GLU A 4 -13.61 -4.23 -0.62
CA GLU A 4 -12.95 -5.15 -1.57
C GLU A 4 -11.58 -5.65 -1.09
N LYS A 5 -10.86 -4.79 -0.37
CA LYS A 5 -9.51 -5.11 0.11
C LYS A 5 -9.42 -5.24 1.63
N TYR A 6 -10.55 -5.32 2.33
CA TYR A 6 -10.58 -5.46 3.79
C TYR A 6 -9.96 -6.78 4.27
N ALA A 7 -10.29 -7.90 3.63
CA ALA A 7 -9.68 -9.20 3.95
C ALA A 7 -8.16 -9.21 3.71
N HIS A 8 -7.68 -8.40 2.74
CA HIS A 8 -6.28 -8.32 2.36
C HIS A 8 -5.43 -7.69 3.46
N VAL A 9 -5.92 -6.61 4.09
CA VAL A 9 -5.22 -5.94 5.21
C VAL A 9 -5.52 -6.52 6.59
N THR A 10 -6.35 -7.56 6.66
CA THR A 10 -6.71 -8.23 7.92
C THR A 10 -6.27 -9.68 7.91
N PHE A 11 -7.12 -10.58 7.41
CA PHE A 11 -6.90 -12.02 7.36
C PHE A 11 -5.61 -12.40 6.61
N PHE A 12 -5.42 -11.91 5.38
CA PHE A 12 -4.26 -12.29 4.57
C PHE A 12 -2.96 -11.67 5.11
N PHE A 13 -2.96 -10.38 5.44
CA PHE A 13 -1.80 -9.71 6.04
C PHE A 13 -1.37 -10.36 7.37
N SER A 14 -2.33 -10.88 8.14
CA SER A 14 -2.08 -11.58 9.41
C SER A 14 -1.72 -13.07 9.24
N GLY A 15 -1.39 -13.52 8.02
CA GLY A 15 -0.99 -14.91 7.76
C GLY A 15 -2.14 -15.92 7.88
N GLY A 16 -3.37 -15.50 7.62
CA GLY A 16 -4.57 -16.33 7.77
C GLY A 16 -5.20 -16.31 9.17
N GLN A 17 -4.77 -15.39 10.04
CA GLN A 17 -5.38 -15.20 11.35
C GLN A 17 -6.60 -14.27 11.26
N GLU A 18 -7.77 -14.79 11.62
CA GLU A 18 -9.03 -14.03 11.53
C GLU A 18 -9.23 -13.07 12.72
N MET A 19 -8.89 -13.50 13.94
CA MET A 19 -9.01 -12.64 15.12
C MET A 19 -7.94 -11.54 15.13
N ALA A 20 -8.34 -10.33 15.49
CA ALA A 20 -7.40 -9.23 15.67
C ALA A 20 -6.41 -9.52 16.81
N TYR A 21 -5.14 -9.14 16.61
CA TYR A 21 -4.13 -9.16 17.66
C TYR A 21 -4.45 -8.12 18.74
N ALA A 22 -3.84 -8.28 19.92
CA ALA A 22 -3.96 -7.29 20.98
C ALA A 22 -3.44 -5.93 20.49
N ARG A 23 -4.27 -4.89 20.66
CA ARG A 23 -4.02 -3.50 20.21
C ARG A 23 -4.05 -3.30 18.69
N GLU A 24 -4.55 -4.28 17.93
CA GLU A 24 -4.88 -4.10 16.53
C GLU A 24 -6.30 -3.53 16.40
N ASP A 25 -6.40 -2.30 15.89
CA ASP A 25 -7.68 -1.72 15.49
C ASP A 25 -7.87 -1.92 13.98
N ARG A 26 -9.09 -2.28 13.57
CA ARG A 26 -9.46 -2.47 12.16
C ARG A 26 -10.55 -1.48 11.78
N LEU A 27 -10.37 -0.82 10.63
CA LEU A 27 -11.33 0.13 10.09
C LEU A 27 -11.71 -0.28 8.65
N LEU A 28 -13.00 -0.54 8.46
CA LEU A 28 -13.62 -0.85 7.18
C LEU A 28 -14.34 0.39 6.65
N ILE A 29 -14.01 0.78 5.42
CA ILE A 29 -14.79 1.73 4.64
C ILE A 29 -15.64 0.97 3.63
N SER A 30 -16.89 1.38 3.43
CA SER A 30 -17.74 0.71 2.45
C SER A 30 -17.27 1.07 1.04
N SER A 31 -16.97 0.07 0.21
CA SER A 31 -16.83 0.26 -1.25
C SER A 31 -18.15 0.76 -1.85
N PRO A 32 -18.13 1.48 -2.98
CA PRO A 32 -19.35 2.00 -3.57
C PRO A 32 -20.25 0.88 -4.12
N GLY A 33 -21.56 1.03 -3.96
CA GLY A 33 -22.56 0.08 -4.45
C GLY A 33 -22.82 0.18 -5.96
N VAL A 34 -21.77 0.14 -6.77
CA VAL A 34 -21.84 0.17 -8.25
C VAL A 34 -21.72 -1.23 -8.84
N LEU A 35 -22.23 -1.43 -10.06
CA LEU A 35 -22.17 -2.75 -10.72
C LEU A 35 -20.73 -3.14 -11.08
N THR A 36 -19.96 -2.19 -11.61
CA THR A 36 -18.55 -2.33 -11.95
C THR A 36 -17.85 -1.01 -11.61
N TYR A 37 -16.61 -1.10 -11.14
CA TYR A 37 -15.90 0.05 -10.56
C TYR A 37 -15.42 1.08 -11.60
N ASP A 38 -15.51 0.80 -12.90
CA ASP A 38 -15.29 1.82 -13.95
C ASP A 38 -16.33 2.96 -13.90
N LEU A 39 -17.52 2.69 -13.34
CA LEU A 39 -18.57 3.68 -13.11
C LEU A 39 -18.20 4.69 -12.01
N GLN A 40 -17.33 4.29 -11.08
CA GLN A 40 -16.82 5.13 -9.98
C GLN A 40 -15.35 4.78 -9.67
N PRO A 41 -14.39 5.18 -10.51
CA PRO A 41 -12.98 4.77 -10.40
C PRO A 41 -12.25 5.33 -9.18
N GLU A 42 -12.75 6.41 -8.60
CA GLU A 42 -12.30 6.94 -7.32
C GLU A 42 -12.62 6.00 -6.15
N MET A 43 -13.54 5.05 -6.36
CA MET A 43 -14.04 4.11 -5.36
C MET A 43 -14.30 4.82 -4.03
N SER A 44 -13.75 4.32 -2.93
CA SER A 44 -13.78 4.96 -1.62
C SER A 44 -12.40 5.46 -1.20
N ALA A 45 -11.45 5.61 -2.13
CA ALA A 45 -10.10 6.11 -1.84
C ALA A 45 -10.10 7.47 -1.11
N PRO A 46 -10.95 8.46 -1.46
CA PRO A 46 -11.03 9.70 -0.70
C PRO A 46 -11.42 9.49 0.77
N GLU A 47 -12.42 8.66 1.04
CA GLU A 47 -12.86 8.38 2.42
C GLU A 47 -11.82 7.57 3.20
N VAL A 48 -11.19 6.57 2.56
CA VAL A 48 -10.05 5.83 3.14
C VAL A 48 -8.92 6.80 3.51
N THR A 49 -8.63 7.76 2.64
CA THR A 49 -7.59 8.78 2.87
C THR A 49 -7.94 9.67 4.05
N ASP A 50 -9.16 10.20 4.13
CA ASP A 50 -9.59 11.04 5.26
C ASP A 50 -9.42 10.32 6.61
N ARG A 51 -9.78 9.03 6.67
CA ARG A 51 -9.59 8.22 7.88
C ARG A 51 -8.13 7.94 8.19
N LEU A 52 -7.31 7.71 7.18
CA LEU A 52 -5.86 7.53 7.36
C LEU A 52 -5.22 8.81 7.89
N LEU A 53 -5.62 9.98 7.37
CA LEU A 53 -5.15 11.29 7.84
C LEU A 53 -5.57 11.55 9.28
N ASP A 54 -6.80 11.21 9.67
CA ASP A 54 -7.28 11.28 11.06
C ASP A 54 -6.40 10.42 11.98
N CYS A 55 -6.10 9.18 11.58
CA CYS A 55 -5.24 8.27 12.35
C CYS A 55 -3.80 8.80 12.49
N ILE A 56 -3.19 9.29 11.40
CA ILE A 56 -1.85 9.91 11.43
C ILE A 56 -1.85 11.13 12.34
N LYS A 57 -2.89 11.98 12.26
CA LYS A 57 -3.00 13.18 13.08
C LYS A 57 -3.17 12.86 14.57
N ALA A 58 -3.95 11.82 14.88
CA ALA A 58 -4.23 11.38 16.25
C ALA A 58 -3.00 10.82 16.98
N ASP A 59 -1.99 10.36 16.24
CA ASP A 59 -0.69 9.93 16.79
C ASP A 59 -0.83 8.80 17.83
N LYS A 60 -1.75 7.86 17.57
CA LYS A 60 -2.09 6.74 18.45
C LYS A 60 -1.41 5.43 18.05
N TYR A 61 -1.01 5.29 16.80
CA TYR A 61 -0.62 4.01 16.20
C TYR A 61 0.86 4.01 15.83
N ASP A 62 1.60 2.99 16.29
CA ASP A 62 2.99 2.77 15.92
C ASP A 62 3.14 2.27 14.46
N LEU A 63 2.11 1.59 13.95
CA LEU A 63 2.04 1.07 12.59
C LEU A 63 0.63 1.23 12.03
N ILE A 64 0.52 1.73 10.80
CA ILE A 64 -0.73 1.80 10.06
C ILE A 64 -0.55 1.09 8.72
N ILE A 65 -1.43 0.12 8.44
CA ILE A 65 -1.48 -0.60 7.16
C ILE A 65 -2.74 -0.18 6.41
N CYS A 66 -2.56 0.29 5.18
CA CYS A 66 -3.64 0.75 4.32
C CYS A 66 -3.50 0.14 2.93
N ASN A 67 -4.62 -0.25 2.33
CA ASN A 67 -4.69 -0.69 0.94
C ASN A 67 -5.67 0.22 0.19
N PHE A 68 -5.25 0.64 -1.00
CA PHE A 68 -6.07 1.32 -1.99
C PHE A 68 -6.44 0.34 -3.10
N ALA A 69 -7.73 0.12 -3.30
CA ALA A 69 -8.23 -0.94 -4.18
C ALA A 69 -8.24 -0.54 -5.68
N ASN A 70 -8.20 0.77 -5.96
CA ASN A 70 -8.61 1.34 -7.23
C ASN A 70 -7.84 0.80 -8.44
N GLY A 71 -6.51 0.77 -8.38
CA GLY A 71 -5.69 0.33 -9.51
C GLY A 71 -6.03 -1.10 -9.93
N ASP A 72 -6.30 -1.98 -8.98
CA ASP A 72 -6.63 -3.37 -9.24
C ASP A 72 -8.08 -3.55 -9.67
N MET A 73 -9.03 -3.07 -8.84
CA MET A 73 -10.45 -3.29 -9.06
C MET A 73 -10.96 -2.61 -10.35
N VAL A 74 -10.42 -1.42 -10.67
CA VAL A 74 -10.73 -0.73 -11.93
C VAL A 74 -9.91 -1.30 -13.09
N GLY A 75 -8.68 -1.75 -12.85
CA GLY A 75 -7.86 -2.45 -13.84
C GLY A 75 -8.56 -3.69 -14.41
N HIS A 76 -9.22 -4.48 -13.55
CA HIS A 76 -10.02 -5.63 -13.96
C HIS A 76 -11.20 -5.33 -14.89
N THR A 77 -11.63 -4.07 -15.01
CA THR A 77 -12.70 -3.70 -15.96
C THR A 77 -12.20 -3.63 -17.40
N GLY A 78 -10.88 -3.47 -17.61
CA GLY A 78 -10.31 -3.30 -18.94
C GLY A 78 -10.57 -1.94 -19.59
N ILE A 79 -11.20 -0.99 -18.86
CA ILE A 79 -11.54 0.33 -19.40
C ILE A 79 -10.41 1.33 -19.09
N MET A 80 -9.53 1.54 -20.08
CA MET A 80 -8.36 2.43 -19.96
C MET A 80 -8.68 3.82 -19.38
N ALA A 81 -9.76 4.46 -19.86
CA ALA A 81 -10.12 5.79 -19.37
C ALA A 81 -10.52 5.80 -17.89
N ALA A 82 -11.14 4.71 -17.40
CA ALA A 82 -11.48 4.57 -15.99
C ALA A 82 -10.22 4.27 -15.15
N ALA A 83 -9.34 3.39 -15.64
CA ALA A 83 -8.06 3.08 -15.02
C ALA A 83 -7.18 4.32 -14.83
N ILE A 84 -7.11 5.22 -15.82
CA ILE A 84 -6.39 6.50 -15.70
C ILE A 84 -6.97 7.32 -14.54
N ARG A 85 -8.30 7.51 -14.48
CA ARG A 85 -8.94 8.26 -13.38
C ARG A 85 -8.72 7.62 -12.01
N ALA A 86 -8.69 6.28 -11.96
CA ALA A 86 -8.37 5.55 -10.74
C ALA A 86 -6.97 5.91 -10.23
N VAL A 87 -5.97 5.88 -11.11
CA VAL A 87 -4.58 6.22 -10.77
C VAL A 87 -4.43 7.71 -10.41
N GLU A 88 -5.07 8.62 -11.14
CA GLU A 88 -5.09 10.05 -10.82
C GLU A 88 -5.68 10.31 -9.42
N CYS A 89 -6.78 9.64 -9.06
CA CYS A 89 -7.35 9.72 -7.71
C CYS A 89 -6.37 9.20 -6.65
N LEU A 90 -5.63 8.13 -6.93
CA LEU A 90 -4.63 7.60 -6.01
C LEU A 90 -3.45 8.56 -5.84
N ASP A 91 -2.99 9.22 -6.90
CA ASP A 91 -1.94 10.24 -6.83
C ASP A 91 -2.32 11.38 -5.89
N ASP A 92 -3.54 11.93 -6.04
CA ASP A 92 -4.08 12.96 -5.13
C ASP A 92 -4.16 12.49 -3.67
N CYS A 93 -4.58 11.25 -3.44
CA CYS A 93 -4.67 10.65 -2.11
C CYS A 93 -3.28 10.48 -1.47
N LEU A 94 -2.32 9.94 -2.24
CA LEU A 94 -0.94 9.76 -1.82
C LEU A 94 -0.26 11.09 -1.51
N GLY A 95 -0.53 12.14 -2.29
CA GLY A 95 -0.04 13.50 -2.01
C GLY A 95 -0.39 13.96 -0.60
N LYS A 96 -1.67 13.84 -0.21
CA LYS A 96 -2.16 14.20 1.14
C LYS A 96 -1.50 13.37 2.24
N ILE A 97 -1.33 12.06 2.01
CA ILE A 97 -0.72 11.14 2.98
C ILE A 97 0.76 11.48 3.18
N ILE A 98 1.48 11.78 2.09
CA ILE A 98 2.89 12.19 2.14
C ILE A 98 3.05 13.49 2.94
N GLU A 99 2.18 14.48 2.70
CA GLU A 99 2.19 15.73 3.46
C GLU A 99 1.95 15.49 4.96
N ALA A 100 0.93 14.68 5.31
CA ALA A 100 0.64 14.35 6.70
C ALA A 100 1.78 13.58 7.36
N THR A 101 2.36 12.60 6.66
CA THR A 101 3.53 11.83 7.12
C THR A 101 4.69 12.76 7.46
N ARG A 102 5.02 13.69 6.55
CA ARG A 102 6.08 14.68 6.77
C ARG A 102 5.79 15.60 7.94
N SER A 103 4.53 16.05 8.10
CA SER A 103 4.13 16.94 9.21
C SER A 103 4.29 16.31 10.60
N LYS A 104 4.28 14.98 10.68
CA LYS A 104 4.45 14.20 11.91
C LYS A 104 5.86 13.64 12.09
N ASN A 105 6.79 13.94 11.18
CA ASN A 105 8.10 13.28 11.11
C ASN A 105 7.99 11.73 11.08
N ALA A 106 6.89 11.21 10.54
CA ALA A 106 6.64 9.79 10.47
C ALA A 106 7.39 9.14 9.29
N HIS A 107 7.28 7.82 9.19
CA HIS A 107 7.86 7.02 8.12
C HIS A 107 6.75 6.31 7.34
N CYS A 108 6.87 6.28 6.01
CA CYS A 108 5.91 5.63 5.13
C CYS A 108 6.66 4.85 4.06
N LEU A 109 6.21 3.61 3.83
CA LEU A 109 6.59 2.80 2.67
C LEU A 109 5.38 2.74 1.74
N ILE A 110 5.57 3.14 0.48
CA ILE A 110 4.57 3.04 -0.58
C ILE A 110 4.99 1.91 -1.51
N THR A 111 4.13 0.89 -1.64
CA THR A 111 4.38 -0.30 -2.45
C THR A 111 3.07 -0.86 -3.02
N ALA A 112 3.17 -1.87 -3.87
CA ALA A 112 2.04 -2.65 -4.36
C ALA A 112 2.26 -4.15 -4.10
N ASP A 113 1.17 -4.92 -4.08
CA ASP A 113 1.17 -6.38 -3.95
C ASP A 113 1.40 -7.08 -5.29
N HIS A 114 0.95 -6.47 -6.39
CA HIS A 114 1.22 -6.89 -7.77
C HIS A 114 0.92 -5.77 -8.77
N GLY A 115 1.20 -6.01 -10.06
CA GLY A 115 0.77 -5.15 -11.16
C GLY A 115 -0.63 -5.51 -11.69
N ASN A 116 -1.25 -4.57 -12.41
CA ASN A 116 -2.52 -4.71 -13.14
C ASN A 116 -2.67 -3.52 -14.11
N VAL A 117 -2.85 -2.32 -13.55
CA VAL A 117 -3.29 -1.11 -14.26
C VAL A 117 -2.28 -0.56 -15.28
N GLU A 118 -1.02 -0.95 -15.18
CA GLU A 118 0.04 -0.59 -16.12
C GLU A 118 -0.10 -1.29 -17.49
N GLN A 119 -0.90 -2.37 -17.57
CA GLN A 119 -1.24 -3.04 -18.83
C GLN A 119 -2.75 -3.24 -18.96
N MET A 120 -3.40 -2.30 -19.64
CA MET A 120 -4.86 -2.31 -19.89
C MET A 120 -5.25 -2.90 -21.26
N LEU A 121 -4.28 -3.25 -22.10
CA LEU A 121 -4.47 -3.81 -23.44
C LEU A 121 -3.57 -5.03 -23.61
N ASP A 122 -4.13 -6.15 -24.06
CA ASP A 122 -3.34 -7.31 -24.45
C ASP A 122 -2.73 -7.07 -25.83
N HIS A 123 -1.40 -7.00 -25.90
CA HIS A 123 -0.66 -6.76 -27.13
C HIS A 123 -0.79 -7.88 -28.17
N HIS A 124 -1.19 -9.09 -27.77
CA HIS A 124 -1.38 -10.21 -28.69
C HIS A 124 -2.76 -10.22 -29.33
N SER A 125 -3.81 -10.07 -28.54
CA SER A 125 -5.20 -10.11 -29.03
C SER A 125 -5.76 -8.74 -29.41
N GLY A 126 -5.16 -7.64 -28.92
CA GLY A 126 -5.72 -6.29 -29.01
C GLY A 126 -6.98 -6.08 -28.18
N GLN A 127 -7.34 -7.05 -27.31
CA GLN A 127 -8.49 -6.95 -26.41
C GLN A 127 -8.10 -6.27 -25.10
N ALA A 128 -9.10 -5.85 -24.34
CA ALA A 128 -8.89 -5.32 -23.00
C ALA A 128 -8.18 -6.37 -22.12
N HIS A 129 -7.13 -5.96 -21.43
CA HIS A 129 -6.42 -6.81 -20.48
C HIS A 129 -7.04 -6.61 -19.10
N THR A 130 -7.61 -7.67 -18.54
CA THR A 130 -8.37 -7.63 -17.28
C THR A 130 -7.72 -8.48 -16.18
N ALA A 131 -6.44 -8.83 -16.33
CA ALA A 131 -5.72 -9.70 -15.41
C ALA A 131 -4.55 -8.94 -14.76
N HIS A 132 -4.01 -9.51 -13.68
CA HIS A 132 -2.75 -9.02 -13.11
C HIS A 132 -1.60 -9.24 -14.10
N THR A 133 -0.51 -8.50 -13.88
CA THR A 133 0.74 -8.69 -14.62
C THR A 133 1.80 -9.37 -13.76
N SER A 134 2.98 -9.61 -14.35
CA SER A 134 4.17 -10.05 -13.63
C SER A 134 5.24 -8.94 -13.58
N GLU A 135 4.84 -7.69 -13.78
CA GLU A 135 5.72 -6.53 -13.68
C GLU A 135 6.18 -6.31 -12.24
N GLN A 136 7.32 -5.63 -12.09
CA GLN A 136 7.84 -5.27 -10.78
C GLN A 136 6.99 -4.18 -10.12
N VAL A 137 6.85 -4.24 -8.80
CA VAL A 137 6.15 -3.24 -8.00
C VAL A 137 7.12 -2.20 -7.42
N PRO A 138 6.72 -0.93 -7.28
CA PRO A 138 7.56 0.08 -6.66
C PRO A 138 7.71 -0.19 -5.17
N LEU A 139 8.82 0.24 -4.57
CA LEU A 139 8.95 0.41 -3.12
C LEU A 139 9.60 1.76 -2.86
N ILE A 140 8.83 2.71 -2.33
CA ILE A 140 9.23 4.09 -2.13
C ILE A 140 9.22 4.38 -0.63
N TYR A 141 10.32 4.91 -0.11
CA TYR A 141 10.40 5.41 1.26
C TYR A 141 10.15 6.91 1.32
N VAL A 142 9.28 7.31 2.26
CA VAL A 142 9.00 8.70 2.61
C VAL A 142 9.24 8.88 4.10
N GLY A 143 10.22 9.70 4.46
CA GLY A 143 10.54 9.99 5.85
C GLY A 143 11.86 10.75 5.97
N GLN A 144 12.37 10.84 7.21
CA GLN A 144 13.59 11.61 7.52
C GLN A 144 14.86 10.77 7.60
N LYS A 145 14.75 9.43 7.69
CA LYS A 145 15.94 8.57 7.72
C LYS A 145 16.62 8.66 6.36
N ASN A 146 17.91 8.98 6.35
CA ASN A 146 18.71 8.93 5.12
C ASN A 146 19.04 7.47 4.83
N LEU A 147 18.15 6.79 4.10
CA LEU A 147 18.28 5.39 3.75
C LEU A 147 18.24 5.19 2.24
N HIS A 148 18.97 4.16 1.78
CA HIS A 148 18.91 3.70 0.40
C HIS A 148 18.31 2.31 0.38
N LEU A 149 17.32 2.08 -0.46
CA LEU A 149 16.74 0.75 -0.65
C LEU A 149 17.55 -0.02 -1.69
N ALA A 150 17.92 -1.25 -1.35
CA ALA A 150 18.62 -2.17 -2.23
C ALA A 150 17.74 -2.55 -3.41
N GLU A 151 18.37 -2.70 -4.58
CA GLU A 151 17.70 -3.20 -5.77
C GLU A 151 17.37 -4.70 -5.65
N ASN A 152 16.47 -5.16 -6.53
CA ASN A 152 16.08 -6.57 -6.66
C ASN A 152 15.47 -7.18 -5.38
N GLY A 153 14.74 -6.38 -4.62
CA GLY A 153 13.95 -6.85 -3.47
C GLY A 153 12.71 -7.65 -3.90
N ARG A 154 12.08 -8.32 -2.92
CA ARG A 154 10.84 -9.09 -3.06
C ARG A 154 9.83 -8.67 -1.99
N LEU A 155 8.57 -9.07 -2.14
CA LEU A 155 7.53 -8.76 -1.16
C LEU A 155 7.87 -9.27 0.26
N CYS A 156 8.55 -10.41 0.38
CA CYS A 156 9.00 -10.94 1.68
C CYS A 156 10.02 -10.02 2.41
N ASP A 157 10.63 -9.08 1.69
CA ASP A 157 11.63 -8.15 2.24
C ASP A 157 10.98 -6.88 2.82
N VAL A 158 9.69 -6.62 2.55
CA VAL A 158 8.98 -5.41 3.01
C VAL A 158 8.83 -5.39 4.53
N ALA A 159 8.41 -6.50 5.15
CA ALA A 159 8.23 -6.57 6.60
C ALA A 159 9.55 -6.46 7.39
N PRO A 160 10.65 -7.17 7.02
CA PRO A 160 11.96 -6.91 7.62
C PRO A 160 12.45 -5.47 7.46
N THR A 161 12.21 -4.84 6.30
CA THR A 161 12.55 -3.43 6.05
C THR A 161 11.75 -2.50 6.98
N LEU A 162 10.45 -2.76 7.16
CA LEU A 162 9.60 -2.02 8.08
C LEU A 162 10.10 -2.12 9.53
N LEU A 163 10.45 -3.32 10.00
CA LEU A 163 10.98 -3.52 11.35
C LEU A 163 12.31 -2.77 11.57
N ASP A 164 13.18 -2.75 10.57
CA ASP A 164 14.44 -1.98 10.60
C ASP A 164 14.18 -0.46 10.68
N ILE A 165 13.19 0.06 9.94
CA ILE A 165 12.74 1.46 10.06
C ILE A 165 12.20 1.75 11.47
N MET A 166 11.52 0.79 12.09
CA MET A 166 10.97 0.91 13.45
C MET A 166 12.00 0.65 14.56
N ASP A 167 13.26 0.35 14.21
CA ASP A 167 14.32 -0.03 15.13
C ASP A 167 13.94 -1.26 16.01
N LEU A 168 13.19 -2.20 15.42
CA LEU A 168 12.73 -3.46 16.04
C LEU A 168 13.52 -4.67 15.53
N PRO A 169 13.71 -5.71 16.37
CA PRO A 169 14.37 -6.94 15.92
C PRO A 169 13.51 -7.70 14.90
N VAL A 170 14.15 -8.23 13.86
CA VAL A 170 13.53 -9.15 12.91
C VAL A 170 13.50 -10.56 13.53
N PRO A 171 12.33 -11.22 13.64
CA PRO A 171 12.23 -12.57 14.17
C PRO A 171 12.81 -13.61 13.19
N ASP A 172 13.30 -14.74 13.72
CA ASP A 172 13.98 -15.79 12.93
C ASP A 172 13.07 -16.44 11.87
N GLU A 173 11.75 -16.41 12.06
CA GLU A 173 10.77 -16.93 11.10
C GLU A 173 10.66 -16.05 9.83
N MET A 174 11.05 -14.77 9.90
CA MET A 174 11.10 -13.87 8.74
C MET A 174 12.40 -14.08 7.97
N THR A 175 12.34 -14.90 6.91
CA THR A 175 13.51 -15.24 6.08
C THR A 175 13.83 -14.21 4.98
N GLY A 176 12.97 -13.20 4.80
CA GLY A 176 13.28 -12.03 3.99
C GLY A 176 14.38 -11.19 4.64
N ARG A 177 14.89 -10.19 3.92
CA ARG A 177 15.94 -9.28 4.42
C ARG A 177 15.48 -7.84 4.42
N SER A 178 16.02 -7.01 5.32
CA SER A 178 15.86 -5.56 5.17
C SER A 178 16.49 -5.12 3.84
N LEU A 179 15.77 -4.26 3.12
CA LEU A 179 16.26 -3.62 1.90
C LEU A 179 17.06 -2.35 2.22
N ILE A 180 17.20 -1.92 3.47
CA ILE A 180 18.06 -0.78 3.78
C ILE A 180 19.52 -1.16 3.53
N SER A 181 20.14 -0.46 2.58
CA SER A 181 21.55 -0.59 2.20
C SER A 181 22.31 0.67 2.63
N GLY A 182 23.46 0.49 3.29
CA GLY A 182 24.31 1.58 3.76
C GLY A 182 24.24 1.81 5.26
N SER A 183 25.33 2.30 5.84
CA SER A 183 25.47 2.58 7.27
C SER A 183 24.48 3.65 7.72
N THR A 184 23.46 3.26 8.48
CA THR A 184 22.95 4.14 9.51
C THR A 184 24.11 4.35 10.48
N GLU A 185 24.72 5.53 10.47
CA GLU A 185 25.42 5.96 11.68
C GLU A 185 24.37 5.85 12.78
N LYS A 186 24.49 4.83 13.63
CA LYS A 186 23.84 4.83 14.93
C LYS A 186 24.35 6.10 15.58
N LEU A 187 23.54 7.15 15.56
CA LEU A 187 23.76 8.35 16.36
C LEU A 187 23.70 7.88 17.80
N THR A 188 24.87 7.51 18.32
CA THR A 188 25.11 7.39 19.75
C THR A 188 25.03 8.81 20.29
N GLY A 189 23.90 9.14 20.91
CA GLY A 189 23.65 10.35 21.70
C GLY A 189 22.93 9.98 22.97
#